data_AF-A0A9X6RP15-F1
#
_entry.id   AF-A0A9X6RP15-F1
#
_cell.length_a   1.000
_cell.length_b   1.000
_cell.length_c   1.000
_cell.angle_alpha   90.00
_cell.angle_beta   90.00
_cell.angle_gamma   90.00
#
_symmetry.space_group_name_H-M   'P 1'
#
loop_
_entity.id
_entity.type
_entity.pdbx_description
1 polymer ?
#
loop_
_entity_poly.entity_id
_entity_poly.type
_entity_poly.pdbx_seq_one_letter_code
_entity_poly.pdbx_strand_id
1 'polypeptide(L)'
;MASACINALQFKFLKPQSVGLVPFGGYGGNGNQSQKALEWMTYVSLTENIEIQTIRSAEGEYKLDGGNITLDGFCQDTQTAYNFDGCFWHAHAKCYPLPHGYNPIRGCTYQEIRDETAAVQQRIRSNPHIHNLIVMNKCVWESMKKADPLNGQMLKDIEFVPRANPRSALIGGRVEVFCLSLDLTPEEIARGDRIRQDDFCSLYPFENLRGEYGEEHVTILTYGFKTTEFRSTRE
;
A
#
# COMPACT_ATOMS: atom_id res chain seq x y z
N MET A 1 -1.14 -7.07 15.61
CA MET A 1 -1.41 -6.82 14.17
C MET A 1 -0.43 -7.57 13.27
N ALA A 2 0.89 -7.48 13.51
CA ALA A 2 1.91 -8.23 12.76
C ALA A 2 1.71 -9.77 12.75
N SER A 3 1.32 -10.36 13.89
CA SER A 3 1.04 -11.80 13.99
C SER A 3 -0.12 -12.25 13.09
N ALA A 4 -1.19 -11.46 12.99
CA ALA A 4 -2.32 -11.79 12.12
C ALA A 4 -1.94 -11.72 10.62
N CYS A 5 -1.11 -10.75 10.24
CA CYS A 5 -0.61 -10.64 8.86
C CYS A 5 0.33 -11.80 8.50
N ILE A 6 1.21 -12.21 9.42
CA ILE A 6 2.11 -13.36 9.24
C ILE A 6 1.30 -14.66 9.14
N ASN A 7 0.30 -14.86 10.01
CA ASN A 7 -0.58 -16.02 9.93
C ASN A 7 -1.34 -16.05 8.59
N ALA A 8 -1.93 -14.93 8.16
CA ALA A 8 -2.60 -14.86 6.87
C ALA A 8 -1.66 -15.18 5.70
N LEU A 9 -0.41 -14.70 5.75
CA LEU A 9 0.62 -15.00 4.77
C LEU A 9 0.95 -16.51 4.73
N GLN A 10 1.22 -17.10 5.90
CA GLN A 10 1.56 -18.51 6.08
C GLN A 10 0.43 -19.44 5.65
N PHE A 11 -0.82 -19.15 6.01
CA PHE A 11 -1.95 -20.03 5.73
C PHE A 11 -2.53 -19.90 4.32
N LYS A 12 -2.51 -18.71 3.72
CA LYS A 12 -3.25 -18.46 2.47
C LYS A 12 -2.36 -18.35 1.22
N PHE A 13 -1.11 -17.93 1.36
CA PHE A 13 -0.30 -17.50 0.21
C PHE A 13 1.04 -18.23 0.07
N LEU A 14 1.51 -18.90 1.12
CA LEU A 14 2.75 -19.64 1.13
C LEU A 14 2.56 -21.08 0.63
N LYS A 15 3.42 -21.53 -0.29
CA LYS A 15 3.45 -22.92 -0.73
C LYS A 15 4.25 -23.76 0.28
N PRO A 16 4.01 -25.07 0.38
CA PRO A 16 4.86 -25.96 1.17
C PRO A 16 6.33 -25.83 0.83
N GLN A 17 7.18 -25.79 1.87
CA GLN A 17 8.64 -25.70 1.77
C GLN A 17 9.13 -24.48 0.95
N SER A 18 8.44 -23.34 1.06
CA SER A 18 8.84 -22.11 0.40
C SER A 18 8.98 -20.96 1.39
N VAL A 19 9.94 -20.07 1.14
CA VAL A 19 10.08 -18.80 1.87
C VAL A 19 9.16 -17.76 1.22
N GLY A 20 8.43 -17.02 2.05
CA GLY A 20 7.41 -16.07 1.61
C GLY A 20 8.04 -14.85 0.94
N LEU A 21 8.31 -14.95 -0.36
CA LEU A 21 8.68 -13.79 -1.18
C LEU A 21 7.42 -13.01 -1.53
N VAL A 22 7.35 -11.76 -1.07
CA VAL A 22 6.30 -10.84 -1.49
C VAL A 22 6.55 -10.46 -2.94
N PRO A 23 5.67 -10.81 -3.89
CA PRO A 23 5.87 -10.46 -5.29
C PRO A 23 5.94 -8.95 -5.46
N PHE A 24 6.65 -8.50 -6.49
CA PHE A 24 6.67 -7.08 -6.87
C PHE A 24 5.23 -6.65 -7.21
N GLY A 25 4.64 -5.78 -6.38
CA GLY A 25 3.21 -5.40 -6.47
C GLY A 25 2.31 -5.89 -5.31
N GLY A 26 2.80 -6.79 -4.44
CA GLY A 26 2.05 -7.31 -3.29
C GLY A 26 1.08 -8.44 -3.64
N TYR A 27 0.34 -8.94 -2.64
CA TYR A 27 -0.58 -10.09 -2.78
C TYR A 27 -2.00 -9.69 -3.23
N GLY A 28 -2.27 -8.39 -3.42
CA GLY A 28 -3.57 -7.88 -3.86
C GLY A 28 -3.70 -7.99 -5.37
N GLY A 29 -4.42 -9.01 -5.85
CA GLY A 29 -4.59 -9.29 -7.27
C GLY A 29 -5.64 -8.46 -8.03
N ASN A 30 -6.30 -7.47 -7.41
CA ASN A 30 -7.37 -6.71 -8.08
C ASN A 30 -7.21 -5.20 -7.85
N GLY A 31 -7.06 -4.47 -8.95
CA GLY A 31 -7.15 -3.00 -9.08
C GLY A 31 -6.14 -2.23 -8.22
N ASN A 32 -5.11 -1.65 -8.83
CA ASN A 32 -4.22 -0.70 -8.14
C ASN A 32 -4.59 0.73 -8.53
N GLN A 33 -5.80 1.17 -8.16
CA GLN A 33 -6.14 2.57 -8.24
C GLN A 33 -5.23 3.37 -7.28
N SER A 34 -4.54 4.37 -7.81
CA SER A 34 -3.62 5.17 -7.00
C SER A 34 -4.40 6.04 -6.01
N GLN A 35 -3.81 6.35 -4.84
CA GLN A 35 -4.40 7.29 -3.88
C GLN A 35 -4.71 8.65 -4.54
N LYS A 36 -3.86 9.09 -5.47
CA LYS A 36 -4.05 10.35 -6.21
C LYS A 36 -5.25 10.30 -7.16
N ALA A 37 -5.54 9.14 -7.74
CA ALA A 37 -6.73 8.94 -8.55
C ALA A 37 -7.98 9.04 -7.67
N LEU A 38 -8.00 8.35 -6.53
CA LEU A 38 -9.09 8.44 -5.56
C LEU A 38 -9.31 9.87 -5.05
N GLU A 39 -8.25 10.59 -4.70
CA GLU A 39 -8.32 12.02 -4.32
C GLU A 39 -8.99 12.86 -5.41
N TRP A 40 -8.60 12.67 -6.67
CA TRP A 40 -9.16 13.41 -7.78
C TRP A 40 -10.64 13.06 -8.01
N MET A 41 -11.01 11.77 -7.98
CA MET A 41 -12.40 11.34 -8.13
C MET A 41 -13.28 11.93 -7.02
N THR A 42 -12.81 11.89 -5.77
CA THR A 42 -13.52 12.49 -4.65
C THR A 42 -13.67 14.00 -4.81
N TYR A 43 -12.63 14.69 -5.28
CA TYR A 43 -12.73 16.11 -5.61
C TYR A 43 -13.82 16.38 -6.64
N VAL A 44 -13.83 15.64 -7.77
CA VAL A 44 -14.86 15.80 -8.81
C VAL A 44 -16.26 15.50 -8.27
N SER A 45 -16.41 14.41 -7.53
CA SER A 45 -17.67 13.99 -6.92
C SER A 45 -18.25 15.09 -6.01
N LEU A 46 -17.41 15.75 -5.21
CA LEU A 46 -17.84 16.86 -4.34
C LEU A 46 -18.15 18.14 -5.12
N THR A 47 -17.33 18.49 -6.11
CA THR A 47 -17.48 19.76 -6.85
C THR A 47 -18.66 19.74 -7.80
N GLU A 48 -18.90 18.60 -8.44
CA GLU A 48 -19.99 18.42 -9.40
C GLU A 48 -21.25 17.84 -8.72
N ASN A 49 -21.15 17.47 -7.44
CA ASN A 49 -22.21 16.82 -6.67
C ASN A 49 -22.77 15.57 -7.39
N ILE A 50 -21.86 14.71 -7.84
CA ILE A 50 -22.15 13.46 -8.54
C ILE A 50 -21.57 12.28 -7.79
N GLU A 51 -22.19 11.11 -7.94
CA GLU A 51 -21.65 9.85 -7.42
C GLU A 51 -20.78 9.16 -8.47
N ILE A 52 -19.54 8.83 -8.10
CA ILE A 52 -18.58 8.14 -8.97
C ILE A 52 -18.28 6.78 -8.37
N GLN A 53 -18.60 5.72 -9.11
CA GLN A 53 -18.21 4.35 -8.80
C GLN A 53 -16.70 4.21 -8.93
N THR A 54 -16.02 3.76 -7.87
CA THR A 54 -14.56 3.53 -7.81
C THR A 54 -14.26 2.16 -7.21
N ILE A 55 -12.97 1.81 -7.06
CA ILE A 55 -12.58 0.57 -6.35
C ILE A 55 -13.09 0.50 -4.90
N ARG A 56 -13.45 1.65 -4.31
CA ARG A 56 -13.99 1.74 -2.94
C ARG A 56 -15.50 1.60 -2.87
N SER A 57 -16.20 1.65 -3.99
CA SER A 57 -17.64 1.43 -4.05
C SER A 57 -17.97 -0.05 -3.82
N ALA A 58 -19.18 -0.34 -3.34
CA ALA A 58 -19.61 -1.71 -3.04
C ALA A 58 -19.58 -2.61 -4.30
N GLU A 59 -19.84 -2.02 -5.47
CA GLU A 59 -19.80 -2.70 -6.77
C GLU A 59 -18.36 -2.89 -7.31
N GLY A 60 -17.35 -2.24 -6.71
CA GLY A 60 -15.97 -2.21 -7.19
C GLY A 60 -15.78 -1.32 -8.43
N GLU A 61 -14.64 -1.46 -9.12
CA GLU A 61 -14.36 -0.71 -10.36
C GLU A 61 -15.28 -1.12 -11.51
N TYR A 62 -15.72 -0.13 -12.30
CA TYR A 62 -16.60 -0.40 -13.43
C TYR A 62 -15.84 -1.06 -14.59
N LYS A 63 -16.42 -2.14 -15.11
CA LYS A 63 -15.80 -2.97 -16.15
C LYS A 63 -16.57 -2.87 -17.47
N LEU A 64 -15.90 -2.33 -18.49
CA LEU A 64 -16.37 -2.25 -19.86
C LEU A 64 -15.95 -3.48 -20.68
N ASP A 65 -16.63 -3.67 -21.82
CA ASP A 65 -16.32 -4.71 -22.82
C ASP A 65 -16.21 -6.13 -22.20
N GLY A 66 -17.12 -6.47 -21.29
CA GLY A 66 -17.13 -7.77 -20.62
C GLY A 66 -15.95 -8.01 -19.67
N GLY A 67 -15.27 -6.94 -19.21
CA GLY A 67 -14.13 -7.04 -18.30
C GLY A 67 -12.78 -6.72 -18.91
N ASN A 68 -12.71 -6.45 -20.22
CA ASN A 68 -11.46 -6.17 -20.91
C ASN A 68 -10.89 -4.78 -20.61
N ILE A 69 -11.76 -3.82 -20.28
CA ILE A 69 -11.35 -2.46 -19.93
C ILE A 69 -11.94 -2.17 -18.55
N THR A 70 -11.08 -1.80 -17.60
CA THR A 70 -11.52 -1.36 -16.27
C THR A 70 -11.34 0.14 -16.20
N LEU A 71 -12.41 0.86 -15.84
CA LEU A 71 -12.38 2.30 -15.63
C LEU A 71 -11.94 2.62 -14.20
N ASP A 72 -11.18 3.71 -14.03
CA ASP A 72 -10.84 4.19 -12.69
C ASP A 72 -12.08 4.75 -11.95
N GLY A 73 -12.99 5.36 -12.70
CA GLY A 73 -14.23 5.94 -12.19
C GLY A 73 -15.35 5.91 -13.21
N PHE A 74 -16.57 5.68 -12.76
CA PHE A 74 -17.75 5.74 -13.63
C PHE A 74 -18.92 6.41 -12.91
N CYS A 75 -19.52 7.42 -13.53
CA CYS A 75 -20.75 8.04 -13.05
C CYS A 75 -21.93 7.51 -13.87
N GLN A 76 -22.83 6.77 -13.22
CA GLN A 76 -23.96 6.13 -13.89
C GLN A 76 -24.99 7.15 -14.39
N ASP A 77 -25.23 8.22 -13.63
CA ASP A 77 -26.23 9.25 -13.95
C ASP A 77 -25.89 10.01 -15.22
N THR A 78 -24.60 10.35 -15.40
CA THR A 78 -24.13 11.10 -16.57
C THR A 78 -23.56 10.20 -17.66
N GLN A 79 -23.42 8.90 -17.40
CA GLN A 79 -22.70 7.93 -18.23
C GLN A 79 -21.29 8.41 -18.61
N THR A 80 -20.62 9.07 -17.66
CA THR A 80 -19.28 9.62 -17.83
C THR A 80 -18.24 8.67 -17.25
N ALA A 81 -17.27 8.28 -18.08
CA ALA A 81 -16.08 7.58 -17.69
C ALA A 81 -15.00 8.56 -17.23
N TYR A 82 -14.34 8.24 -16.12
CA TYR A 82 -13.22 8.99 -15.58
C TYR A 82 -12.00 8.08 -15.53
N ASN A 83 -10.91 8.49 -16.17
CA ASN A 83 -9.62 7.79 -16.13
C ASN A 83 -8.53 8.68 -15.54
N PHE A 84 -7.68 8.10 -14.70
CA PHE A 84 -6.55 8.79 -14.11
C PHE A 84 -5.22 8.25 -14.64
N ASP A 85 -4.63 8.99 -15.58
CA ASP A 85 -3.41 8.59 -16.25
C ASP A 85 -2.18 8.98 -15.41
N GLY A 86 -1.58 7.97 -14.78
CA GLY A 86 -0.26 8.09 -14.16
C GLY A 86 0.81 8.43 -15.20
N CYS A 87 1.43 9.62 -15.11
CA CYS A 87 2.35 10.11 -16.14
C CYS A 87 3.48 9.13 -16.53
N PHE A 88 4.00 8.35 -15.58
CA PHE A 88 5.03 7.35 -15.84
C PHE A 88 4.52 6.16 -16.67
N TRP A 89 3.30 5.69 -16.39
CA TRP A 89 2.70 4.51 -17.03
C TRP A 89 2.08 4.83 -18.39
N HIS A 90 1.60 6.07 -18.56
CA HIS A 90 0.97 6.58 -19.78
C HIS A 90 1.86 7.55 -20.58
N ALA A 91 3.14 7.67 -20.18
CA ALA A 91 4.15 8.49 -20.85
C ALA A 91 3.68 9.92 -21.21
N HIS A 92 3.03 10.59 -20.26
CA HIS A 92 2.42 11.91 -20.47
C HIS A 92 3.40 12.88 -21.16
N ALA A 93 2.96 13.47 -22.29
CA ALA A 93 3.82 14.22 -23.21
C ALA A 93 4.60 15.36 -22.53
N LYS A 94 4.00 16.08 -21.58
CA LYS A 94 4.68 17.16 -20.86
C LYS A 94 5.77 16.64 -19.90
N CYS A 95 5.59 15.46 -19.32
CA CYS A 95 6.54 14.87 -18.36
C CYS A 95 7.66 14.09 -19.06
N TYR A 96 7.36 13.48 -20.19
CA TYR A 96 8.28 12.60 -20.93
C TYR A 96 8.41 13.06 -22.38
N PRO A 97 8.90 14.27 -22.68
CA PRO A 97 8.74 14.89 -23.99
C PRO A 97 9.39 14.15 -25.16
N LEU A 98 10.42 13.32 -24.90
CA LEU A 98 11.17 12.59 -25.93
C LEU A 98 10.39 11.34 -26.38
N PRO A 99 9.85 11.27 -27.62
CA PRO A 99 9.06 10.12 -28.07
C PRO A 99 9.87 8.81 -28.09
N HIS A 100 11.15 8.91 -28.45
CA HIS A 100 12.10 7.79 -28.46
C HIS A 100 12.69 7.48 -27.07
N GLY A 101 12.27 8.19 -26.03
CA GLY A 101 12.60 7.83 -24.65
C GLY A 101 12.02 6.46 -24.30
N TYR A 102 12.66 5.75 -23.37
CA TYR A 102 12.36 4.36 -23.08
C TYR A 102 11.84 4.19 -21.65
N ASN A 103 10.75 3.43 -21.49
CA ASN A 103 10.26 3.02 -20.17
C ASN A 103 10.85 1.64 -19.82
N PRO A 104 11.77 1.54 -18.84
CA PRO A 104 12.46 0.29 -18.54
C PRO A 104 11.55 -0.77 -17.91
N ILE A 105 10.42 -0.36 -17.32
CA ILE A 105 9.47 -1.31 -16.72
C ILE A 105 8.52 -1.87 -17.77
N ARG A 106 8.05 -1.02 -18.70
CA ARG A 106 7.16 -1.45 -19.78
C ARG A 106 7.91 -2.11 -20.95
N GLY A 107 9.22 -1.85 -21.07
CA GLY A 107 10.05 -2.44 -22.10
C GLY A 107 9.88 -1.80 -23.50
N CYS A 108 9.20 -0.66 -23.59
CA CYS A 108 8.86 0.01 -24.84
C CYS A 108 9.12 1.52 -24.77
N THR A 109 9.03 2.20 -25.92
CA THR A 109 9.20 3.64 -26.07
C THR A 109 8.00 4.42 -25.53
N TYR A 110 8.22 5.68 -25.17
CA TYR A 110 7.16 6.58 -24.73
C TYR A 110 6.11 6.83 -25.82
N GLN A 111 6.49 6.76 -27.10
CA GLN A 111 5.53 6.86 -28.20
C GLN A 111 4.59 5.65 -28.25
N GLU A 112 5.12 4.42 -28.18
CA GLU A 112 4.30 3.20 -28.18
C GLU A 112 3.31 3.20 -27.01
N ILE A 113 3.75 3.63 -25.82
CA ILE A 113 2.89 3.76 -24.64
C ILE A 113 1.72 4.72 -24.89
N ARG A 114 1.97 5.85 -25.57
CA ARG A 114 0.94 6.83 -25.89
C ARG A 114 -0.04 6.29 -26.91
N ASP A 115 0.46 5.62 -27.93
CA ASP A 115 -0.36 5.06 -29.00
C ASP A 115 -1.30 3.98 -28.42
N GLU A 116 -0.79 3.11 -27.55
CA GLU A 116 -1.62 2.15 -26.82
C GLU A 116 -2.64 2.82 -25.90
N THR A 117 -2.23 3.84 -25.13
CA THR A 117 -3.14 4.58 -24.25
C THR A 117 -4.25 5.26 -25.06
N ALA A 118 -3.91 5.87 -26.20
CA ALA A 118 -4.85 6.51 -27.11
C ALA A 118 -5.83 5.49 -27.72
N ALA A 119 -5.34 4.31 -28.11
CA ALA A 119 -6.18 3.23 -28.62
C ALA A 119 -7.19 2.74 -27.56
N VAL A 120 -6.77 2.58 -26.30
CA VAL A 120 -7.67 2.24 -25.19
C VAL A 120 -8.71 3.35 -24.96
N GLN A 121 -8.29 4.61 -24.89
CA GLN A 121 -9.21 5.73 -24.72
C GLN A 121 -10.20 5.86 -25.89
N GLN A 122 -9.76 5.58 -27.12
CA GLN A 122 -10.64 5.56 -28.29
C GLN A 122 -11.68 4.45 -28.16
N ARG A 123 -11.29 3.25 -27.73
CA ARG A 123 -12.24 2.16 -27.48
C ARG A 123 -13.29 2.53 -26.43
N ILE A 124 -12.89 3.21 -25.35
CA ILE A 124 -13.82 3.70 -24.33
C ILE A 124 -14.80 4.71 -24.94
N ARG A 125 -14.31 5.69 -25.71
CA ARG A 125 -15.15 6.69 -26.38
C ARG A 125 -16.11 6.11 -27.44
N SER A 126 -15.70 5.03 -28.09
CA SER A 126 -16.53 4.33 -29.08
C SER A 126 -17.57 3.40 -28.46
N ASN A 127 -17.54 3.19 -27.15
CA ASN A 127 -18.52 2.34 -26.47
C ASN A 127 -19.87 3.08 -26.35
N PRO A 128 -20.99 2.46 -26.77
CA PRO A 128 -22.31 3.11 -26.77
C PRO A 128 -22.85 3.44 -25.37
N HIS A 129 -22.29 2.86 -24.31
CA HIS A 129 -22.70 3.10 -22.93
C HIS A 129 -21.93 4.24 -22.25
N ILE A 130 -20.95 4.84 -22.96
CA ILE A 130 -20.15 5.95 -22.45
C ILE A 130 -20.48 7.19 -23.26
N HIS A 131 -21.05 8.20 -22.61
CA HIS A 131 -21.35 9.49 -23.23
C HIS A 131 -20.15 10.43 -23.25
N ASN A 132 -19.31 10.34 -22.22
CA ASN A 132 -18.15 11.21 -22.09
C ASN A 132 -16.98 10.47 -21.43
N LEU A 133 -15.75 10.82 -21.82
CA LEU A 133 -14.51 10.32 -21.21
C LEU A 133 -13.67 11.50 -20.74
N ILE A 134 -13.53 11.64 -19.43
CA ILE A 134 -12.68 12.63 -18.78
C ILE A 134 -11.39 11.96 -18.32
N VAL A 135 -10.25 12.45 -18.81
CA VAL A 135 -8.93 11.93 -18.46
C VAL A 135 -8.14 12.97 -17.68
N MET A 136 -7.69 12.61 -16.49
CA MET A 136 -6.83 13.44 -15.66
C MET A 136 -5.42 12.86 -15.60
N ASN A 137 -4.42 13.69 -15.87
CA ASN A 137 -3.03 13.29 -15.75
C ASN A 137 -2.50 13.58 -14.34
N LYS A 138 -1.68 12.67 -13.79
CA LYS A 138 -1.09 12.83 -12.46
C LYS A 138 -0.44 14.21 -12.22
N CYS A 139 0.40 14.68 -13.13
CA CYS A 139 1.11 15.96 -12.95
C CYS A 139 0.17 17.17 -13.06
N VAL A 140 -0.92 17.06 -13.83
CA VAL A 140 -1.91 18.12 -13.97
C VAL A 140 -2.66 18.24 -12.66
N TRP A 141 -3.12 17.12 -12.10
CA TRP A 141 -3.75 17.08 -10.78
C TRP A 141 -2.85 17.65 -9.67
N GLU A 142 -1.58 17.24 -9.63
CA GLU A 142 -0.61 17.79 -8.68
C GLU A 142 -0.41 19.30 -8.85
N SER A 143 -0.51 19.82 -10.08
CA SER A 143 -0.40 21.26 -10.32
C SER A 143 -1.66 22.00 -9.87
N MET A 144 -2.84 21.43 -10.09
CA MET A 144 -4.12 21.99 -9.60
C MET A 144 -4.15 22.10 -8.09
N LYS A 145 -3.67 21.08 -7.37
CA LYS A 145 -3.56 21.11 -5.91
C LYS A 145 -2.58 22.15 -5.38
N LYS A 146 -1.56 22.51 -6.17
CA LYS A 146 -0.60 23.57 -5.82
C LYS A 146 -1.13 24.96 -6.13
N ALA A 147 -1.88 25.10 -7.23
CA ALA A 147 -2.43 26.37 -7.67
C ALA A 147 -3.55 26.87 -6.76
N ASP A 148 -4.38 25.94 -6.24
CA ASP A 148 -5.46 26.27 -5.34
C ASP A 148 -5.38 25.45 -4.04
N PRO A 149 -4.98 26.08 -2.92
CA PRO A 149 -4.94 25.44 -1.61
C PRO A 149 -6.31 24.94 -1.13
N LEU A 150 -7.42 25.50 -1.64
CA LEU A 150 -8.78 25.12 -1.26
C LEU A 150 -9.11 23.69 -1.71
N ASN A 151 -8.60 23.28 -2.88
CA ASN A 151 -8.69 21.90 -3.38
C ASN A 151 -8.00 20.91 -2.43
N GLY A 152 -6.87 21.33 -1.86
CA GLY A 152 -6.16 20.55 -0.85
C GLY A 152 -6.91 20.48 0.48
N GLN A 153 -7.58 21.56 0.90
CA GLN A 153 -8.36 21.60 2.14
C GLN A 153 -9.62 20.74 2.07
N MET A 154 -10.37 20.78 0.96
CA MET A 154 -11.55 19.92 0.76
C MET A 154 -11.26 18.43 0.92
N LEU A 155 -10.02 18.01 0.62
CA LEU A 155 -9.58 16.62 0.70
C LEU A 155 -8.94 16.25 2.05
N LYS A 156 -8.63 17.22 2.93
CA LYS A 156 -8.03 16.94 4.25
C LYS A 156 -8.98 16.24 5.20
N ASP A 157 -10.27 16.53 5.08
CA ASP A 157 -11.31 15.96 5.94
C ASP A 157 -11.70 14.54 5.49
N ILE A 158 -11.20 14.09 4.33
CA ILE A 158 -11.47 12.77 3.78
C ILE A 158 -10.24 11.90 4.03
N GLU A 159 -10.32 11.10 5.09
CA GLU A 159 -9.25 10.20 5.47
C GLU A 159 -9.10 9.06 4.44
N PHE A 160 -8.18 9.25 3.48
CA PHE A 160 -7.77 8.17 2.59
C PHE A 160 -6.88 7.19 3.35
N VAL A 161 -7.48 6.28 4.11
CA VAL A 161 -6.74 5.18 4.73
C VAL A 161 -6.16 4.32 3.62
N PRO A 162 -4.82 4.23 3.47
CA PRO A 162 -4.22 3.37 2.46
C PRO A 162 -4.53 1.90 2.80
N ARG A 163 -4.55 1.02 1.78
CA ARG A 163 -4.62 -0.42 2.04
C ARG A 163 -3.49 -0.81 2.99
N ALA A 164 -3.82 -1.58 4.03
CA ALA A 164 -2.85 -2.03 5.02
C ALA A 164 -1.66 -2.67 4.31
N ASN A 165 -0.47 -2.09 4.46
CA ASN A 165 0.76 -2.63 3.89
C ASN A 165 1.29 -3.69 4.86
N PRO A 166 1.27 -4.99 4.53
CA PRO A 166 1.78 -6.02 5.44
C PRO A 166 3.25 -5.81 5.81
N ARG A 167 4.03 -5.14 4.96
CA ARG A 167 5.43 -4.78 5.26
C ARG A 167 5.55 -3.74 6.36
N SER A 168 4.59 -2.83 6.55
CA SER A 168 4.65 -1.88 7.68
C SER A 168 4.49 -2.60 9.02
N ALA A 169 3.80 -3.74 9.05
CA ALA A 169 3.68 -4.57 10.24
C ALA A 169 5.02 -5.23 10.64
N LEU A 170 5.97 -5.38 9.71
CA LEU A 170 7.33 -5.87 10.00
C LEU A 170 8.25 -4.79 10.57
N ILE A 171 7.85 -3.51 10.45
CA ILE A 171 8.66 -2.35 10.87
C ILE A 171 8.11 -1.76 12.18
N GLY A 172 6.82 -1.97 12.48
CA GLY A 172 6.12 -1.42 13.64
C GLY A 172 6.32 -2.17 14.97
N GLY A 173 7.53 -2.64 15.25
CA GLY A 173 7.87 -3.36 16.49
C GLY A 173 9.20 -2.94 17.14
N ARG A 174 9.94 -1.99 16.56
CA ARG A 174 11.11 -1.43 17.23
C ARG A 174 10.64 -0.50 18.34
N VAL A 175 10.67 -1.00 19.57
CA VAL A 175 10.69 -0.13 20.74
C VAL A 175 12.12 0.41 20.79
N GLU A 176 12.34 1.59 20.22
CA GLU A 176 13.58 2.33 20.48
C GLU A 176 13.62 2.67 21.97
N VAL A 177 14.77 2.43 22.61
CA VAL A 177 15.01 2.88 23.98
C VAL A 177 15.26 4.39 23.91
N PHE A 178 14.26 5.20 24.27
CA PHE A 178 14.34 6.67 24.21
C PHE A 178 15.25 7.31 25.27
N CYS A 179 15.96 6.53 26.09
CA CYS A 179 16.87 7.06 27.10
C CYS A 179 18.17 6.25 27.13
N LEU A 180 19.19 6.73 26.41
CA LEU A 180 20.54 6.12 26.35
C LEU A 180 21.49 6.69 27.41
N SER A 181 21.08 7.71 28.16
CA SER A 181 21.91 8.35 29.19
C SER A 181 21.05 8.74 30.37
N LEU A 182 21.31 8.13 31.52
CA LEU A 182 20.89 8.60 32.82
C LEU A 182 22.17 9.08 33.51
N ASP A 183 22.24 10.34 33.90
CA ASP A 183 23.38 10.87 34.65
C ASP A 183 22.95 11.08 36.11
N LEU A 184 23.73 10.54 37.05
CA LEU A 184 23.54 10.82 38.47
C LEU A 184 24.19 12.16 38.82
N THR A 185 23.50 12.97 39.61
CA THR A 185 24.07 14.17 40.20
C THR A 185 25.14 13.83 41.24
N PRO A 186 26.10 14.73 41.53
CA PRO A 186 27.15 14.49 42.54
C PRO A 186 26.60 14.13 43.94
N GLU A 187 25.41 14.64 44.27
CA GLU A 187 24.71 14.39 45.54
C GLU A 187 24.15 12.96 45.61
N GLU A 188 23.61 12.45 44.51
CA GLU A 188 23.11 11.07 44.37
C GLU A 188 24.26 10.06 44.47
N ILE A 189 25.40 10.37 43.86
CA ILE A 189 26.62 9.54 43.97
C ILE A 189 27.10 9.47 45.42
N ALA A 190 27.07 10.60 46.14
CA ALA A 190 27.48 10.68 47.56
C ALA A 190 26.54 9.91 48.50
N ARG A 191 25.24 9.81 48.18
CA ARG A 191 24.28 8.96 48.89
C ARG A 191 24.42 7.46 48.60
N GLY A 192 25.23 7.11 47.60
CA GLY A 192 25.46 5.72 47.21
C GLY A 192 24.54 5.21 46.11
N ASP A 193 23.81 6.08 45.43
CA ASP A 193 22.91 5.70 44.33
C ASP A 193 23.73 5.09 43.18
N ARG A 194 23.16 4.11 42.47
CA ARG A 194 23.80 3.39 41.35
C ARG A 194 22.80 3.21 40.22
N ILE A 195 23.29 3.34 38.98
CA ILE A 195 22.50 3.03 37.79
C ILE A 195 22.64 1.54 37.49
N ARG A 196 21.50 0.87 37.30
CA ARG A 196 21.44 -0.51 36.82
C ARG A 196 20.78 -0.53 35.45
N GLN A 197 21.50 -1.03 34.46
CA GLN A 197 20.99 -1.28 33.12
C GLN A 197 20.81 -2.79 32.97
N ASP A 198 19.55 -3.24 32.91
CA ASP A 198 19.23 -4.62 32.54
C ASP A 198 18.91 -4.62 31.02
N ASP A 199 19.89 -5.01 30.20
CA ASP A 199 19.71 -5.13 28.76
C ASP A 199 19.04 -6.46 28.42
N PHE A 200 17.77 -6.40 28.02
CA PHE A 200 17.10 -7.51 27.36
C PHE A 200 17.37 -7.42 25.87
N CYS A 201 18.51 -7.94 25.43
CA CYS A 201 18.67 -8.34 24.04
C CYS A 201 17.59 -9.37 23.72
N SER A 202 16.56 -8.99 22.96
CA SER A 202 15.59 -9.95 22.45
C SER A 202 16.38 -11.09 21.81
N LEU A 203 16.10 -12.36 22.14
CA LEU A 203 16.76 -13.50 21.47
C LEU A 203 16.54 -13.48 19.96
N TYR A 204 15.54 -12.73 19.48
CA TYR A 204 15.11 -12.68 18.10
C TYR A 204 16.22 -12.43 17.06
N PRO A 205 17.16 -11.46 17.18
CA PRO A 205 18.24 -11.28 16.21
C PRO A 205 19.30 -12.38 16.30
N PHE A 206 19.54 -12.92 17.50
CA PHE A 206 20.49 -14.02 17.71
C PHE A 206 19.97 -15.32 17.09
N GLU A 207 18.70 -15.64 17.34
CA GLU A 207 17.99 -16.79 16.75
C GLU A 207 17.77 -16.60 15.24
N ASN A 208 17.54 -15.38 14.73
CA ASN A 208 17.47 -15.18 13.27
C ASN A 208 18.82 -15.38 12.57
N LEU A 209 19.94 -15.11 13.26
CA LEU A 209 21.29 -15.24 12.70
C LEU A 209 21.84 -16.66 12.84
N ARG A 210 21.54 -17.34 13.96
CA ARG A 210 22.14 -18.63 14.32
C ARG A 210 21.14 -19.78 14.40
N GLY A 211 19.86 -19.49 14.55
CA GLY A 211 18.82 -20.48 14.65
C GLY A 211 18.55 -21.14 13.31
N GLU A 212 18.41 -22.45 13.32
CA GLU A 212 17.90 -23.19 12.18
C GLU A 212 16.40 -22.94 12.09
N TYR A 213 15.96 -22.28 11.01
CA TYR A 213 14.54 -22.12 10.76
C TYR A 213 13.93 -23.46 10.37
N GLY A 214 12.85 -23.85 11.03
CA GLY A 214 12.09 -25.02 10.63
C GLY A 214 11.59 -24.85 9.19
N GLU A 215 11.97 -25.78 8.30
CA GLU A 215 11.53 -25.81 6.90
C GLU A 215 10.11 -26.37 6.72
N GLU A 216 9.51 -26.84 7.82
CA GLU A 216 8.21 -27.50 7.85
C GLU A 216 7.08 -26.54 8.25
N HIS A 217 5.85 -26.89 7.85
CA HIS A 217 4.67 -26.13 8.24
C HIS A 217 4.41 -26.25 9.75
N VAL A 218 4.17 -25.11 10.40
CA VAL A 218 3.80 -25.05 11.81
C VAL A 218 2.51 -25.85 12.04
N THR A 219 2.61 -26.90 12.85
CA THR A 219 1.44 -27.63 13.35
C THR A 219 1.01 -27.00 14.68
N ILE A 220 -0.13 -26.31 14.68
CA ILE A 220 -0.66 -25.70 15.91
C ILE A 220 -1.45 -26.77 16.67
N LEU A 221 -0.90 -27.22 17.80
CA LEU A 221 -1.62 -28.06 18.75
C LEU A 221 -2.51 -27.16 19.61
N THR A 222 -3.82 -27.35 19.56
CA THR A 222 -4.80 -26.55 20.33
C THR A 222 -5.34 -27.29 21.56
N TYR A 223 -4.97 -28.56 21.76
CA TYR A 223 -5.36 -29.41 22.88
C TYR A 223 -4.27 -30.45 23.18
N GLY A 224 -4.29 -31.06 24.37
CA GLY A 224 -3.39 -32.17 24.73
C GLY A 224 -2.07 -31.77 25.40
N PHE A 225 -1.95 -30.54 25.91
CA PHE A 225 -0.77 -30.13 26.69
C PHE A 225 -0.70 -30.91 28.01
N LYS A 226 0.40 -31.64 28.24
CA LYS A 226 0.72 -32.13 29.59
C LYS A 226 1.20 -30.93 30.41
N THR A 227 0.50 -30.61 31.49
CA THR A 227 0.97 -29.67 32.50
C THR A 227 2.25 -30.24 33.11
N THR A 228 3.41 -29.68 32.75
CA THR A 228 4.64 -29.90 33.51
C THR A 228 4.52 -29.12 34.81
N GLU A 229 4.48 -29.83 35.94
CA GLU A 229 4.64 -29.22 37.25
C GLU A 229 5.98 -28.48 37.28
N PHE A 230 5.94 -27.17 37.45
CA PHE A 230 7.11 -26.35 37.69
C PHE A 230 7.76 -26.80 39.00
N ARG A 231 8.82 -27.62 38.94
CA ARG A 231 9.72 -27.81 40.08
C ARG A 231 10.57 -26.56 40.22
N SER A 232 10.21 -25.73 41.20
CA SER A 232 11.09 -24.68 41.70
C SER A 232 12.26 -25.35 42.43
N THR A 233 13.39 -25.50 41.76
CA THR A 233 14.68 -25.69 42.45
C THR A 233 15.32 -24.32 42.58
N ARG A 234 15.20 -23.73 43.76
CA ARG A 234 16.11 -22.67 44.22
C ARG A 234 17.32 -23.37 44.84
N GLU A 235 18.49 -23.18 44.26
CA GLU A 235 19.79 -23.16 44.94
C GLU A 235 20.44 -21.81 44.65
#